data_AF-A0A2D5FA24-F1
#
_entry.id   AF-A0A2D5FA24-F1
#
_cell.length_a   1.000
_cell.length_b   1.000
_cell.length_c   1.000
_cell.angle_alpha   90.00
_cell.angle_beta   90.00
_cell.angle_gamma   90.00
#
_symmetry.space_group_name_H-M   'P 1'
#
loop_
_entity.id
_entity.type
_entity.pdbx_description
1 polymer ?
#
loop_
_entity_poly.entity_id
_entity_poly.type
_entity_poly.pdbx_seq_one_letter_code
_entity_poly.pdbx_strand_id
1 'polypeptide(L)'
;MLGWATNEDGGRKPYRWKVGEEAPRRFEDKPKEFFAMKVYNYAEDRVQVLEITQKILKDTLYSYCQDPDWGDPRAYDIDIIKNGEGLETSYAMVAKPHKKMTDEQRQVCIDTKVDLTALYDSGDPFDVAEEPKPQPKPKPEPDPEPESESKPETNDPNVPF
;
A
#
# COMPACT_ATOMS: atom_id res chain seq x y z
N MET A 1 -18.68 -0.20 -3.34
CA MET A 1 -19.82 -1.13 -3.55
C MET A 1 -19.37 -2.32 -4.38
N LEU A 2 -19.89 -3.51 -4.08
CA LEU A 2 -19.55 -4.79 -4.68
C LEU A 2 -20.85 -5.54 -5.03
N GLY A 3 -21.02 -5.88 -6.30
CA GLY A 3 -22.10 -6.73 -6.81
C GLY A 3 -21.53 -7.95 -7.50
N TRP A 4 -22.28 -9.06 -7.51
CA TRP A 4 -21.88 -10.28 -8.20
C TRP A 4 -22.83 -10.54 -9.36
N ALA A 5 -22.29 -10.83 -10.54
CA ALA A 5 -23.09 -11.23 -11.70
C ALA A 5 -22.51 -12.49 -12.35
N THR A 6 -23.39 -13.28 -12.94
CA THR A 6 -23.04 -14.51 -13.67
C THR A 6 -22.75 -14.15 -15.12
N ASN A 7 -21.59 -14.60 -15.63
CA ASN A 7 -21.20 -14.46 -17.04
C ASN A 7 -21.86 -15.56 -17.89
N GLU A 8 -21.74 -15.47 -19.21
CA GLU A 8 -22.30 -16.45 -20.16
C GLU A 8 -21.76 -17.87 -19.92
N ASP A 9 -20.53 -18.01 -19.41
CA ASP A 9 -19.90 -19.29 -19.03
C ASP A 9 -20.39 -19.85 -17.67
N GLY A 10 -21.35 -19.19 -17.01
CA GLY A 10 -21.84 -19.59 -15.68
C GLY A 10 -20.92 -19.18 -14.51
N GLY A 11 -19.78 -18.54 -14.79
CA GLY A 11 -18.87 -18.03 -13.76
C GLY A 11 -19.38 -16.76 -13.09
N ARG A 12 -19.27 -16.67 -11.75
CA ARG A 12 -19.60 -15.45 -10.99
C ARG A 12 -18.43 -14.47 -11.02
N LYS A 13 -18.66 -13.24 -11.49
CA LYS A 13 -17.66 -12.16 -11.50
C LYS A 13 -18.06 -11.03 -10.53
N PRO A 14 -17.11 -10.51 -9.73
CA PRO A 14 -17.35 -9.31 -8.92
C PRO A 14 -17.30 -8.06 -9.79
N TYR A 15 -18.23 -7.14 -9.54
CA TYR A 15 -18.29 -5.79 -10.11
C TYR A 15 -18.18 -4.79 -8.97
N ARG A 16 -17.28 -3.82 -9.09
CA ARG A 16 -16.99 -2.84 -8.03
C ARG A 16 -17.23 -1.42 -8.55
N TRP A 17 -17.76 -0.55 -7.69
CA TRP A 17 -17.97 0.88 -7.97
C TRP A 17 -17.92 1.70 -6.69
N LYS A 18 -17.78 3.03 -6.77
CA LYS A 18 -17.67 3.86 -5.56
C LYS A 18 -19.01 3.97 -4.84
N VAL A 19 -18.95 4.27 -3.54
CA VAL A 19 -20.16 4.57 -2.75
C VAL A 19 -20.75 5.88 -3.26
N GLY A 20 -22.05 5.88 -3.55
CA GLY A 20 -22.76 7.04 -4.10
C GLY A 20 -22.84 7.09 -5.63
N GLU A 21 -22.11 6.23 -6.34
CA GLU A 21 -22.24 6.08 -7.81
C GLU A 21 -23.37 5.11 -8.17
N GLU A 22 -23.92 5.29 -9.37
CA GLU A 22 -24.92 4.37 -9.91
C GLU A 22 -24.31 2.99 -10.16
N ALA A 23 -25.09 1.94 -9.84
CA ALA A 23 -24.64 0.59 -10.09
C ALA A 23 -24.48 0.38 -11.62
N PRO A 24 -23.35 -0.20 -12.08
CA PRO A 24 -23.09 -0.36 -13.51
C PRO A 24 -24.09 -1.29 -14.21
N ARG A 25 -24.80 -2.11 -13.44
CA ARG A 25 -25.86 -3.01 -13.90
C ARG A 25 -26.79 -3.39 -12.76
N ARG A 26 -27.88 -4.09 -13.11
CA ARG A 26 -28.70 -4.82 -12.14
C ARG A 26 -28.01 -6.13 -11.76
N PHE A 27 -28.07 -6.44 -10.47
CA PHE A 27 -27.51 -7.64 -9.86
C PHE A 27 -28.65 -8.47 -9.26
N GLU A 28 -28.52 -9.80 -9.30
CA GLU A 28 -29.47 -10.71 -8.66
C GLU A 28 -29.42 -10.56 -7.14
N ASP A 29 -28.20 -10.54 -6.61
CA ASP A 29 -27.94 -10.28 -5.20
C ASP A 29 -27.87 -8.78 -4.91
N LYS A 30 -28.34 -8.38 -3.74
CA LYS A 30 -28.19 -7.01 -3.25
C LYS A 30 -26.68 -6.66 -3.15
N PRO A 31 -26.22 -5.61 -3.84
CA PRO A 31 -24.86 -5.14 -3.69
C PRO A 31 -24.50 -4.81 -2.25
N LYS A 32 -23.26 -5.13 -1.87
CA LYS A 32 -22.73 -4.86 -0.54
C LYS A 32 -21.64 -3.80 -0.61
N GLU A 33 -21.50 -3.03 0.45
CA GLU A 33 -20.30 -2.22 0.62
C GLU A 33 -19.12 -3.13 0.96
N PHE A 34 -17.98 -2.87 0.34
CA PHE A 34 -16.72 -3.54 0.64
C PHE A 34 -15.68 -2.49 1.06
N PHE A 35 -14.75 -2.91 1.90
CA PHE A 35 -13.50 -2.18 2.15
C PHE A 35 -12.36 -2.99 1.53
N ALA A 36 -11.43 -2.29 0.90
CA ALA A 36 -10.17 -2.87 0.46
C ALA A 36 -9.03 -2.07 1.08
N MET A 37 -8.03 -2.76 1.60
CA MET A 37 -6.87 -2.13 2.24
C MET A 37 -5.60 -2.92 1.98
N LYS A 38 -4.49 -2.20 1.87
CA LYS A 38 -3.16 -2.81 1.86
C LYS A 38 -2.83 -3.29 3.27
N VAL A 39 -2.49 -4.56 3.41
CA VAL A 39 -2.13 -5.19 4.68
C VAL A 39 -0.83 -5.97 4.54
N TYR A 40 -0.16 -6.18 5.66
CA TYR A 40 0.93 -7.15 5.76
C TYR A 40 0.38 -8.45 6.34
N ASN A 41 0.51 -9.55 5.63
CA ASN A 41 0.10 -10.86 6.11
C ASN A 41 1.27 -11.57 6.78
N TYR A 42 1.24 -11.66 8.12
CA TYR A 42 2.27 -12.33 8.91
C TYR A 42 2.38 -13.84 8.66
N ALA A 43 1.31 -14.51 8.23
CA ALA A 43 1.34 -15.94 7.93
C ALA A 43 2.04 -16.24 6.60
N GLU A 44 1.98 -15.31 5.65
CA GLU A 44 2.57 -15.45 4.31
C GLU A 44 3.78 -14.54 4.08
N ASP A 45 4.19 -13.79 5.11
CA ASP A 45 5.33 -12.87 5.15
C ASP A 45 5.36 -11.85 3.99
N ARG A 46 4.19 -11.39 3.53
CA ARG A 46 4.06 -10.54 2.34
C ARG A 46 2.94 -9.51 2.43
N VAL A 47 3.05 -8.48 1.61
CA VAL A 47 1.98 -7.49 1.43
C VAL A 47 0.85 -8.07 0.58
N GLN A 48 -0.38 -7.87 1.00
CA GLN A 48 -1.59 -8.29 0.31
C GLN A 48 -2.67 -7.22 0.35
N VAL A 49 -3.68 -7.38 -0.49
CA VAL A 49 -4.92 -6.60 -0.42
C VAL A 49 -5.96 -7.40 0.32
N LEU A 50 -6.40 -6.87 1.46
CA LEU A 50 -7.50 -7.44 2.24
C LEU A 50 -8.83 -6.81 1.77
N GLU A 51 -9.73 -7.62 1.23
CA GLU A 51 -11.10 -7.23 0.90
C GLU A 51 -12.07 -7.72 1.98
N ILE A 52 -12.77 -6.78 2.65
CA ILE A 52 -13.77 -7.07 3.68
C ILE A 52 -15.14 -6.70 3.14
N THR A 53 -16.06 -7.67 3.13
CA THR A 53 -17.46 -7.47 2.70
C THR A 53 -18.45 -7.67 3.85
N GLN A 54 -18.03 -8.35 4.91
CA GLN A 54 -18.84 -8.71 6.06
C GLN A 54 -19.09 -7.47 6.92
N LYS A 55 -20.38 -7.18 7.18
CA LYS A 55 -20.79 -6.02 7.98
C LYS A 55 -20.13 -6.02 9.38
N ILE A 56 -20.09 -7.19 10.03
CA ILE A 56 -19.55 -7.30 11.39
C ILE A 56 -18.09 -6.86 11.49
N LEU A 57 -17.24 -7.28 10.54
CA LEU A 57 -15.82 -6.90 10.52
C LEU A 57 -15.64 -5.39 10.29
N LYS A 58 -16.46 -4.78 9.44
CA LYS A 58 -16.41 -3.33 9.18
C LYS A 58 -16.86 -2.53 10.41
N ASP A 59 -17.95 -2.96 11.06
CA ASP A 59 -18.46 -2.31 12.27
C ASP A 59 -17.43 -2.42 13.42
N THR A 60 -16.81 -3.59 13.60
CA THR A 60 -15.76 -3.78 14.60
C THR A 60 -14.52 -2.94 14.31
N LEU A 61 -14.06 -2.88 13.05
CA LEU A 61 -12.94 -2.02 12.68
C LEU A 61 -13.24 -0.55 12.95
N TYR A 62 -14.44 -0.08 12.60
CA TYR A 62 -14.87 1.28 12.90
C TYR A 62 -14.91 1.55 14.41
N SER A 63 -15.40 0.58 15.20
CA SER A 63 -15.41 0.68 16.66
C SER A 63 -14.00 0.87 17.22
N TYR A 64 -13.00 0.12 16.73
CA TYR A 64 -11.63 0.30 17.18
C TYR A 64 -11.05 1.67 16.81
N CYS A 65 -11.40 2.22 15.65
CA CYS A 65 -11.01 3.57 15.26
C CYS A 65 -11.56 4.66 16.19
N GLN A 66 -12.70 4.41 16.85
CA GLN A 66 -13.33 5.35 17.80
C GLN A 66 -12.93 5.09 19.26
N ASP A 67 -12.28 3.97 19.52
CA ASP A 67 -11.87 3.57 20.86
C ASP A 67 -10.60 4.36 21.28
N PRO A 68 -10.58 4.97 22.48
CA PRO A 68 -9.46 5.80 22.92
C PRO A 68 -8.19 4.99 23.22
N ASP A 69 -8.31 3.71 23.58
CA ASP A 69 -7.17 2.84 23.85
C ASP A 69 -6.54 2.35 22.54
N TRP A 70 -7.36 2.04 21.53
CA TRP A 70 -6.91 1.52 20.24
C TRP A 70 -6.58 2.60 19.22
N GLY A 71 -7.56 3.44 18.88
CA GLY A 71 -7.45 4.47 17.86
C GLY A 71 -7.06 3.92 16.48
N ASP A 72 -6.00 4.48 15.88
CA ASP A 72 -5.60 4.21 14.50
C ASP A 72 -5.21 2.73 14.27
N PRO A 73 -5.93 1.98 13.40
CA PRO A 73 -5.67 0.57 13.13
C PRO A 73 -4.33 0.29 12.44
N ARG A 74 -3.58 1.32 12.03
CA ARG A 74 -2.22 1.18 11.50
C ARG A 74 -1.16 1.05 12.60
N ALA A 75 -1.54 1.26 13.86
CA ALA A 75 -0.62 1.26 15.00
C ALA A 75 -0.57 -0.08 15.75
N TYR A 76 -1.38 -1.06 15.36
CA TYR A 76 -1.49 -2.36 16.00
C TYR A 76 -1.86 -3.46 15.01
N ASP A 77 -1.69 -4.70 15.43
CA ASP A 77 -2.02 -5.88 14.63
C ASP A 77 -3.45 -6.34 14.90
N ILE A 78 -4.08 -6.96 13.90
CA ILE A 78 -5.46 -7.44 13.97
C ILE A 78 -5.51 -8.90 13.52
N ASP A 79 -6.07 -9.77 14.36
CA ASP A 79 -6.41 -11.13 13.98
C ASP A 79 -7.84 -11.17 13.44
N ILE A 80 -8.02 -11.77 12.26
CA ILE A 80 -9.35 -12.08 11.72
C ILE A 80 -9.57 -13.58 11.87
N ILE A 81 -10.55 -13.95 12.68
CA ILE A 81 -10.89 -15.33 12.97
C ILE A 81 -12.15 -15.68 12.20
N LYS A 82 -12.07 -16.71 11.37
CA LYS A 82 -13.22 -17.31 10.68
C LYS A 82 -13.53 -18.65 11.36
N ASN A 83 -14.75 -18.80 11.89
CA ASN A 83 -15.21 -20.04 12.49
C ASN A 83 -16.39 -20.61 11.69
N GLY A 84 -16.50 -21.94 11.65
CA GLY A 84 -17.58 -22.65 10.99
C GLY A 84 -17.40 -22.84 9.48
N GLU A 85 -18.34 -23.57 8.88
CA GLU A 85 -18.34 -23.92 7.47
C GLU A 85 -19.73 -23.70 6.86
N GLY A 86 -19.78 -23.34 5.58
CA GLY A 86 -21.03 -23.11 4.86
C GLY A 86 -21.88 -22.00 5.48
N LEU A 87 -23.14 -22.32 5.81
CA LEU A 87 -24.13 -21.38 6.33
C LEU A 87 -23.85 -20.91 7.77
N GLU A 88 -23.00 -21.62 8.51
CA GLU A 88 -22.63 -21.28 9.89
C GLU A 88 -21.26 -20.59 9.98
N THR A 89 -20.84 -19.93 8.90
CA THR A 89 -19.59 -19.17 8.90
C THR A 89 -19.76 -17.87 9.69
N SER A 90 -19.00 -17.74 10.77
CA SER A 90 -18.89 -16.51 11.57
C SER A 90 -17.51 -15.89 11.43
N TYR A 91 -17.45 -14.57 11.54
CA TYR A 91 -16.22 -13.79 11.46
C TYR A 91 -16.08 -12.95 12.73
N ALA A 92 -14.90 -12.97 13.31
CA ALA A 92 -14.52 -12.14 14.45
C ALA A 92 -13.21 -11.42 14.14
N MET A 93 -13.07 -10.22 14.72
CA MET A 93 -11.86 -9.40 14.62
C MET A 93 -11.36 -9.13 16.04
N VAL A 94 -10.07 -9.35 16.27
CA VAL A 94 -9.43 -9.16 17.57
C VAL A 94 -8.19 -8.30 17.40
N ALA A 95 -8.23 -7.08 17.93
CA ALA A 95 -7.06 -6.20 17.99
C ALA A 95 -6.04 -6.72 19.02
N LYS A 96 -4.76 -6.70 18.66
CA LYS A 96 -3.63 -7.04 19.54
C LYS A 96 -3.02 -5.77 20.11
N PRO A 97 -2.50 -5.77 21.35
CA PRO A 97 -1.86 -4.60 21.95
C PRO A 97 -0.83 -3.98 21.02
N HIS A 98 -0.72 -2.64 21.03
CA HIS A 98 0.18 -1.90 20.14
C HIS A 98 1.60 -2.45 20.22
N LYS A 99 2.03 -3.05 19.11
CA LYS A 99 3.35 -3.59 18.94
C LYS A 99 3.97 -2.94 17.72
N LYS A 100 5.24 -2.55 17.84
CA LYS A 100 5.98 -2.07 16.68
C LYS A 100 6.24 -3.23 15.73
N MET A 101 5.77 -3.07 14.50
CA MET A 101 6.19 -3.89 13.37
C MET A 101 7.70 -3.74 13.16
N THR A 102 8.36 -4.79 12.67
CA THR A 102 9.81 -4.74 12.40
C THR A 102 10.12 -3.77 11.26
N ASP A 103 11.34 -3.22 11.25
CA ASP A 103 11.76 -2.26 10.23
C ASP A 103 11.76 -2.87 8.82
N GLU A 104 12.11 -4.15 8.71
CA GLU A 104 12.07 -4.91 7.45
C GLU A 104 10.65 -4.98 6.88
N GLN A 105 9.67 -5.38 7.69
CA GLN A 105 8.26 -5.47 7.31
C GLN A 105 7.69 -4.10 6.93
N ARG A 106 8.10 -3.05 7.66
CA ARG A 106 7.75 -1.66 7.35
C ARG A 106 8.29 -1.25 5.99
N GLN A 107 9.53 -1.61 5.68
CA GLN A 107 10.14 -1.28 4.40
C GLN A 107 9.44 -2.00 3.24
N VAL A 108 9.14 -3.30 3.38
CA VAL A 108 8.37 -4.05 2.37
C VAL A 108 7.00 -3.41 2.13
N CYS A 109 6.31 -3.00 3.20
CA CYS A 109 5.04 -2.26 3.09
C CYS A 109 5.17 -0.93 2.35
N ILE A 110 6.26 -0.19 2.55
CA ILE A 110 6.52 1.10 1.89
C ILE A 110 6.84 0.88 0.41
N ASP A 111 7.72 -0.08 0.11
CA ASP A 111 8.21 -0.36 -1.23
C ASP A 111 7.13 -0.98 -2.12
N THR A 112 6.19 -1.72 -1.52
CA THR A 112 5.06 -2.30 -2.24
C THR A 112 4.01 -1.21 -2.54
N LYS A 113 4.06 -0.72 -3.77
CA LYS A 113 3.02 0.14 -4.35
C LYS A 113 1.79 -0.72 -4.63
N VAL A 114 0.64 -0.23 -4.18
CA VAL A 114 -0.65 -0.89 -4.38
C VAL A 114 -1.64 0.19 -4.79
N ASP A 115 -2.27 0.02 -5.95
CA ASP A 115 -3.35 0.86 -6.41
C ASP A 115 -4.69 0.18 -6.15
N LEU A 116 -5.36 0.60 -5.08
CA LEU A 116 -6.69 0.09 -4.74
C LEU A 116 -7.79 0.59 -5.69
N THR A 117 -7.52 1.61 -6.51
CA THR A 117 -8.51 2.12 -7.47
C THR A 117 -8.68 1.17 -8.65
N ALA A 118 -7.63 0.43 -9.03
CA ALA A 118 -7.67 -0.63 -10.03
C ALA A 118 -8.75 -1.70 -9.73
N LEU A 119 -9.12 -1.90 -8.46
CA LEU A 119 -10.19 -2.82 -8.07
C LEU A 119 -11.55 -2.44 -8.66
N TYR A 120 -11.83 -1.15 -8.85
CA TYR A 120 -13.08 -0.68 -9.45
C TYR A 120 -13.19 -1.10 -10.92
N ASP A 121 -12.08 -1.05 -11.65
CA ASP A 121 -11.99 -1.44 -13.05
C ASP A 121 -11.73 -2.94 -13.26
N SER A 122 -11.75 -3.73 -12.18
CA SER A 122 -11.38 -5.15 -12.17
C SER A 122 -9.95 -5.43 -12.64
N GLY A 123 -9.05 -4.44 -12.53
CA GLY A 123 -7.62 -4.57 -12.76
C GLY A 123 -6.87 -5.21 -11.59
N ASP A 124 -5.58 -5.47 -11.79
CA ASP A 124 -4.69 -5.96 -10.74
C ASP A 124 -4.19 -4.79 -9.88
N PRO A 125 -4.44 -4.77 -8.56
CA PRO A 125 -3.99 -3.69 -7.67
C PRO A 125 -2.46 -3.65 -7.46
N PHE A 126 -1.71 -4.67 -7.89
CA PHE A 126 -0.24 -4.70 -7.82
C PHE A 126 0.44 -4.34 -9.14
N ASP A 127 -0.31 -4.26 -10.24
CA ASP A 127 0.21 -3.89 -11.56
C ASP A 127 0.30 -2.36 -11.71
N VAL A 128 0.88 -1.72 -10.70
CA VAL A 128 1.18 -0.29 -10.73
C VAL A 128 2.41 -0.15 -11.62
N ALA A 129 2.19 0.22 -12.89
CA ALA A 129 3.25 0.48 -13.85
C ALA A 129 4.40 1.22 -13.16
N GLU A 130 5.58 0.59 -13.11
CA GLU A 130 6.79 1.18 -12.51
C GLU A 130 7.03 2.54 -13.18
N GLU A 131 6.70 3.64 -12.50
CA GLU A 131 7.43 4.87 -12.75
C GLU A 131 8.91 4.53 -12.56
N PRO A 132 9.76 4.80 -13.56
CA PRO A 132 11.17 4.41 -13.52
C PRO A 132 11.77 4.99 -12.25
N LYS A 133 12.30 4.09 -11.39
CA LYS A 133 13.09 4.47 -10.22
C LYS A 133 14.04 5.59 -10.66
N PRO A 134 14.05 6.78 -10.01
CA PRO A 134 15.07 7.76 -10.31
C PRO A 134 16.40 7.07 -10.07
N GLN A 135 17.13 6.79 -11.16
CA GLN A 135 18.48 6.27 -11.08
C GLN A 135 19.23 7.20 -10.12
N PRO A 136 19.99 6.67 -9.15
CA PRO A 136 20.84 7.51 -8.34
C PRO A 136 21.71 8.28 -9.33
N LYS A 137 21.51 9.60 -9.40
CA LYS A 137 22.42 10.48 -10.15
C LYS A 137 23.81 10.08 -9.67
N PRO A 138 24.75 9.75 -10.58
CA PRO A 138 26.11 9.47 -10.16
C PRO A 138 26.53 10.65 -9.29
N LYS A 139 26.95 10.36 -8.05
CA LYS A 139 27.63 11.34 -7.22
C LYS A 139 28.69 11.96 -8.13
N PRO A 140 28.77 13.30 -8.27
CA PRO A 140 29.93 13.89 -8.91
C PRO A 140 31.14 13.30 -8.17
N GLU A 141 32.02 12.66 -8.94
CA GLU A 141 33.31 12.21 -8.43
C GLU A 141 33.95 13.39 -7.69
N PRO A 142 34.60 13.17 -6.54
CA PRO A 142 35.34 14.23 -5.89
C PRO A 142 36.33 14.79 -6.92
N ASP A 143 36.22 16.09 -7.20
CA ASP A 143 37.19 16.81 -8.02
C ASP A 143 38.59 16.39 -7.59
N PRO A 144 39.49 16.01 -8.53
CA PRO A 144 40.89 15.86 -8.18
C PRO A 144 41.35 17.20 -7.61
N GLU A 145 41.89 17.18 -6.39
CA GLU A 145 42.53 18.33 -5.77
C GLU A 145 43.47 18.97 -6.80
N PRO A 146 43.30 20.26 -7.15
CA PRO A 146 44.32 20.92 -7.94
C PRO A 146 45.57 21.04 -7.08
N GLU A 147 46.61 20.30 -7.50
CA GLU A 147 47.97 20.39 -6.99
C GLU A 147 48.38 21.87 -6.88
N SER A 148 49.01 22.18 -5.75
CA SER A 148 49.54 23.49 -5.43
C SER A 148 50.58 23.93 -6.47
N GLU A 149 50.19 24.75 -7.44
CA GLU A 149 51.14 25.45 -8.29
C GLU A 149 51.72 26.67 -7.55
N SER A 150 53.01 26.50 -7.26
CA SER A 150 53.99 27.50 -6.86
C SER A 150 54.01 28.75 -7.76
N LYS A 151 54.01 29.92 -7.13
CA LYS A 151 54.19 31.24 -7.77
C LYS A 151 55.48 31.30 -8.60
N PRO A 152 55.47 31.87 -9.82
CA PRO A 152 56.67 32.41 -10.41
C PRO A 152 56.83 33.89 -10.02
N GLU A 153 58.01 34.14 -9.45
CA GLU A 153 58.63 35.41 -9.07
C GLU A 153 58.89 36.26 -10.33
N THR A 154 58.27 37.43 -10.43
CA THR A 154 58.56 38.39 -11.51
C THR A 154 59.87 39.10 -11.20
N ASN A 155 60.95 38.62 -11.80
CA ASN A 155 62.20 39.37 -11.88
C ASN A 155 62.09 40.41 -12.99
N ASP A 156 62.15 41.69 -12.62
CA ASP A 156 62.32 42.84 -13.50
C ASP A 156 63.74 42.88 -14.07
N PRO A 157 63.91 42.95 -15.40
CA PRO A 157 65.14 43.45 -15.98
C PRO A 157 64.79 44.60 -16.92
N ASN A 158 65.18 45.83 -16.55
CA ASN A 158 66.08 46.64 -17.38
C ASN A 158 66.16 48.08 -16.86
N VAL A 159 67.30 48.40 -16.27
CA VAL A 159 67.85 49.75 -16.15
C VAL A 159 68.81 49.93 -17.33
N PRO A 160 68.79 51.08 -18.02
CA PRO A 160 70.06 51.63 -18.47
C PRO A 160 70.23 53.12 -18.13
N PHE A 161 71.39 53.37 -17.51
CA PHE A 161 72.24 54.58 -17.43
C PHE A 161 71.64 55.98 -17.59
#